data_AF-A0A7C2LFR0-F1
#
_entry.id   AF-A0A7C2LFR0-F1
#
_cell.length_a   1.000
_cell.length_b   1.000
_cell.length_c   1.000
_cell.angle_alpha   90.00
_cell.angle_beta   90.00
_cell.angle_gamma   90.00
#
_symmetry.space_group_name_H-M   'P 1'
#
loop_
_entity.id
_entity.type
_entity.pdbx_description
1 polymer ?
#
loop_
_entity_poly.entity_id
_entity_poly.type
_entity_poly.pdbx_seq_one_letter_code
_entity_poly.pdbx_strand_id
1 'polypeptide(L)'
;QMDGFVSLIAELVAGAGIGAASIYRKQKLELPGFFRPTKEWDFLVVSENRLLAVIEAKSQVGPSFGNNFNNRTEEAMGSALDLWTAFREGAFQQSAQPWLGYLFLLEDCPRSRQPVNVREPHFEVLPEFRDASYAGRYELFCRKLVLERHYSAAAFLLSRSKDGLRGIYEEPAAELGFEPFARSLVAHIGAYAP
;
A
#
# COMPACT_ATOMS: atom_id res chain seq x y z
N GLN A 1 -7.70 12.48 -4.23
CA GLN A 1 -7.46 12.20 -2.78
C GLN A 1 -6.10 11.52 -2.61
N MET A 2 -5.82 10.45 -3.34
CA MET A 2 -4.54 9.74 -3.23
C MET A 2 -3.31 10.61 -3.54
N ASP A 3 -3.38 11.46 -4.56
CA ASP A 3 -2.29 12.40 -4.90
C ASP A 3 -1.87 13.31 -3.74
N GLY A 4 -2.81 13.65 -2.85
CA GLY A 4 -2.54 14.44 -1.66
C GLY A 4 -1.67 13.68 -0.66
N PHE A 5 -2.01 12.41 -0.40
CA PHE A 5 -1.18 11.53 0.45
C PHE A 5 0.20 11.29 -0.16
N VAL A 6 0.29 11.01 -1.46
CA VAL A 6 1.57 10.82 -2.14
C VAL A 6 2.42 12.10 -2.10
N SER A 7 1.80 13.29 -2.19
CA SER A 7 2.49 14.57 -2.03
C SER A 7 3.00 14.77 -0.60
N LEU A 8 2.17 14.48 0.41
CA LEU A 8 2.57 14.56 1.82
C LEU A 8 3.71 13.58 2.14
N ILE A 9 3.64 12.35 1.64
CA ILE A 9 4.72 11.37 1.78
C ILE A 9 6.02 11.91 1.19
N ALA A 10 5.98 12.54 0.01
CA ALA A 10 7.15 13.16 -0.60
C ALA A 10 7.75 14.27 0.28
N GLU A 11 6.91 15.10 0.90
CA GLU A 11 7.34 16.14 1.83
C GLU A 11 7.99 15.55 3.09
N LEU A 12 7.42 14.47 3.63
CA LEU A 12 7.97 13.77 4.79
C LEU A 12 9.33 13.13 4.48
N VAL A 13 9.46 12.46 3.33
CA VAL A 13 10.73 11.87 2.88
C VAL A 13 11.78 12.96 2.62
N ALA A 14 11.38 14.09 2.03
CA ALA A 14 12.28 15.23 1.85
C ALA A 14 12.72 15.82 3.21
N GLY A 15 11.78 15.97 4.15
CA GLY A 15 12.06 16.42 5.52
C GLY A 15 12.94 15.44 6.31
N ALA A 16 12.98 14.17 5.91
CA ALA A 16 13.87 13.15 6.47
C ALA A 16 15.31 13.21 5.92
N GLY A 17 15.64 14.17 5.05
CA GLY A 17 17.00 14.41 4.55
C GLY A 17 17.27 13.91 3.13
N ILE A 18 16.28 13.33 2.44
CA ILE A 18 16.44 12.91 1.05
C ILE A 18 16.20 14.09 0.10
N GLY A 19 17.15 14.32 -0.81
CA GLY A 19 16.98 15.34 -1.84
C GLY A 19 15.80 15.07 -2.77
N ALA A 20 15.06 16.11 -3.16
CA ALA A 20 13.88 15.99 -4.02
C ALA A 20 14.16 15.31 -5.37
N ALA A 21 15.40 15.37 -5.87
CA ALA A 21 15.82 14.68 -7.10
C ALA A 21 15.80 13.15 -7.00
N SER A 22 15.79 12.61 -5.77
CA SER A 22 15.72 11.18 -5.46
C SER A 22 14.31 10.69 -5.17
N ILE A 23 13.29 11.57 -5.25
CA ILE A 23 11.89 11.27 -4.93
C ILE A 23 11.06 11.31 -6.21
N TYR A 24 10.40 10.21 -6.55
CA TYR A 24 9.63 10.06 -7.79
C TYR A 24 8.17 9.74 -7.47
N ARG A 25 7.22 10.45 -8.12
CA ARG A 25 5.78 10.34 -7.81
C ARG A 25 4.79 10.63 -8.96
N LYS A 26 5.28 10.65 -10.20
CA LYS A 26 4.48 10.89 -11.42
C LYS A 26 5.10 10.33 -12.71
N GLN A 27 6.41 10.12 -12.70
CA GLN A 27 7.21 9.71 -13.85
C GLN A 27 8.43 8.94 -13.35
N LYS A 28 8.99 8.07 -14.20
CA LYS A 28 10.15 7.22 -13.84
C LYS A 28 9.84 6.35 -12.62
N LEU A 29 8.69 5.68 -12.69
CA LEU A 29 8.11 4.88 -11.61
C LEU A 29 8.21 3.38 -11.89
N GLU A 30 8.74 3.02 -13.05
CA GLU A 30 8.92 1.66 -13.52
C GLU A 30 10.12 1.02 -12.82
N LEU A 31 9.85 -0.06 -12.09
CA LEU A 31 10.88 -0.94 -11.54
C LEU A 31 10.90 -2.29 -12.27
N PRO A 32 12.06 -2.93 -12.43
CA PRO A 32 12.13 -4.30 -12.92
C PRO A 32 11.34 -5.26 -12.02
N GLY A 33 10.59 -6.16 -12.66
CA GLY A 33 9.98 -7.32 -12.01
C GLY A 33 10.77 -8.59 -12.30
N PHE A 34 10.39 -9.70 -11.67
CA PHE A 34 10.90 -11.03 -11.96
C PHE A 34 9.98 -11.79 -12.92
N PHE A 35 8.68 -11.76 -12.66
CA PHE A 35 7.66 -12.46 -13.46
C PHE A 35 7.16 -11.63 -14.65
N ARG A 36 7.48 -10.34 -14.68
CA ARG A 36 7.21 -9.41 -15.78
C ARG A 36 8.35 -8.42 -15.97
N PRO A 37 8.51 -7.82 -17.17
CA PRO A 37 9.63 -6.91 -17.44
C PRO A 37 9.69 -5.72 -16.48
N THR A 38 8.57 -5.05 -16.26
CA THR A 38 8.47 -3.91 -15.34
C THR A 38 7.11 -3.80 -14.66
N LYS A 39 7.08 -3.11 -13.53
CA LYS A 39 5.88 -2.60 -12.84
C LYS A 39 6.04 -1.11 -12.61
N GLU A 40 5.02 -0.33 -12.94
CA GLU A 40 4.90 1.06 -12.50
C GLU A 40 4.30 1.11 -11.08
N TRP A 41 4.97 1.85 -10.19
CA TRP A 41 4.55 2.09 -8.79
C TRP A 41 4.02 3.50 -8.61
N ASP A 42 3.39 3.84 -7.49
CA ASP A 42 2.86 5.19 -7.27
C ASP A 42 3.91 6.17 -6.70
N PHE A 43 4.92 5.65 -6.00
CA PHE A 43 5.99 6.45 -5.41
C PHE A 43 7.26 5.64 -5.22
N LEU A 44 8.41 6.25 -5.54
CA LEU A 44 9.75 5.67 -5.35
C LEU A 44 10.68 6.65 -4.66
N VAL A 45 11.62 6.11 -3.89
CA VAL A 45 12.82 6.80 -3.44
C VAL A 45 14.03 6.05 -3.96
N VAL A 46 14.78 6.68 -4.87
CA VAL A 46 16.02 6.13 -5.42
C VAL A 46 17.14 7.15 -5.23
N SER A 47 18.15 6.77 -4.45
CA SER A 47 19.30 7.63 -4.18
C SER A 47 20.60 6.88 -4.49
N GLU A 48 21.50 7.51 -5.24
CA GLU A 48 22.79 6.92 -5.63
C GLU A 48 22.66 5.50 -6.22
N ASN A 49 21.69 5.31 -7.14
CA ASN A 49 21.33 4.02 -7.74
C ASN A 49 20.85 2.93 -6.75
N ARG A 50 20.52 3.31 -5.51
CA ARG A 50 19.93 2.43 -4.51
C ARG A 50 18.45 2.69 -4.36
N LEU A 51 17.65 1.62 -4.44
CA LEU A 51 16.22 1.68 -4.16
C LEU A 51 16.02 1.68 -2.65
N LEU A 52 15.53 2.80 -2.09
CA LEU A 52 15.34 2.96 -0.65
C LEU A 52 13.90 2.67 -0.25
N ALA A 53 12.92 3.16 -1.00
CA ALA A 53 11.52 2.94 -0.68
C ALA A 53 10.64 2.88 -1.92
N VAL A 54 9.54 2.15 -1.81
CA VAL A 54 8.52 1.98 -2.84
C VAL A 54 7.15 1.96 -2.18
N ILE A 55 6.18 2.64 -2.77
CA ILE A 55 4.80 2.65 -2.27
C ILE A 55 3.83 2.39 -3.41
N GLU A 56 2.88 1.52 -3.12
CA GLU A 56 1.66 1.37 -3.90
C GLU A 56 0.52 2.09 -3.16
N ALA A 57 -0.21 2.93 -3.87
CA ALA A 57 -1.26 3.77 -3.35
C ALA A 57 -2.55 3.52 -4.16
N LYS A 58 -3.54 2.86 -3.56
CA LYS A 58 -4.79 2.51 -4.25
C LYS A 58 -6.00 3.10 -3.55
N SER A 59 -7.01 3.42 -4.35
CA SER A 59 -8.32 3.79 -3.82
C SER A 59 -9.42 2.99 -4.47
N GLN A 60 -10.54 2.86 -3.76
CA GLN A 60 -11.71 2.15 -4.24
C GLN A 60 -13.01 2.86 -3.86
N VAL A 61 -13.81 3.11 -4.89
CA VAL A 61 -15.15 3.67 -4.81
C VAL A 61 -16.15 2.65 -5.40
N GLY A 62 -17.36 2.62 -4.87
CA GLY A 62 -18.42 1.71 -5.32
C GLY A 62 -18.87 1.92 -6.78
N PRO A 63 -19.75 1.03 -7.30
CA PRO A 63 -20.52 0.01 -6.58
C PRO A 63 -19.89 -1.39 -6.54
N SER A 64 -18.86 -1.66 -7.35
CA SER A 64 -18.36 -3.03 -7.62
C SER A 64 -17.33 -3.56 -6.61
N PHE A 65 -17.63 -3.44 -5.31
CA PHE A 65 -16.69 -3.78 -4.24
C PHE A 65 -16.15 -5.23 -4.30
N GLY A 66 -16.97 -6.22 -4.70
CA GLY A 66 -16.57 -7.63 -4.74
C GLY A 66 -15.48 -7.94 -5.75
N ASN A 67 -15.73 -7.62 -7.03
CA ASN A 67 -14.73 -7.82 -8.09
C ASN A 67 -13.48 -7.01 -7.81
N ASN A 68 -13.63 -5.78 -7.32
CA ASN A 68 -12.48 -4.94 -7.03
C ASN A 68 -11.67 -5.47 -5.84
N PHE A 69 -12.30 -6.06 -4.80
CA PHE A 69 -11.60 -6.67 -3.68
C PHE A 69 -10.63 -7.77 -4.12
N ASN A 70 -11.11 -8.73 -4.93
CA ASN A 70 -10.27 -9.82 -5.41
C ASN A 70 -9.13 -9.30 -6.27
N ASN A 71 -9.43 -8.42 -7.24
CA ASN A 71 -8.42 -7.85 -8.13
C ASN A 71 -7.33 -7.09 -7.37
N ARG A 72 -7.71 -6.28 -6.36
CA ARG A 72 -6.74 -5.51 -5.55
C ARG A 72 -5.91 -6.39 -4.64
N THR A 73 -6.50 -7.46 -4.12
CA THR A 73 -5.79 -8.44 -3.30
C THR A 73 -4.72 -9.14 -4.14
N GLU A 74 -5.08 -9.64 -5.33
CA GLU A 74 -4.14 -10.26 -6.27
C GLU A 74 -3.04 -9.31 -6.73
N GLU A 75 -3.40 -8.07 -7.09
CA GLU A 75 -2.43 -7.07 -7.56
C GLU A 75 -1.39 -6.72 -6.49
N ALA A 76 -1.81 -6.50 -5.25
CA ALA A 76 -0.90 -6.15 -4.17
C ALA A 76 0.01 -7.33 -3.77
N MET A 77 -0.54 -8.54 -3.63
CA MET A 77 0.27 -9.75 -3.37
C MET A 77 1.24 -10.04 -4.52
N GLY A 78 0.76 -9.96 -5.76
CA GLY A 78 1.58 -10.18 -6.95
C GLY A 78 2.68 -9.13 -7.10
N SER A 79 2.40 -7.86 -6.79
CA SER A 79 3.40 -6.80 -6.84
C SER A 79 4.50 -6.98 -5.81
N ALA A 80 4.15 -7.37 -4.59
CA ALA A 80 5.13 -7.67 -3.55
C ALA A 80 5.99 -8.89 -3.93
N LEU A 81 5.36 -10.00 -4.34
CA LEU A 81 6.07 -11.21 -4.75
C LEU A 81 7.05 -10.93 -5.89
N ASP A 82 6.60 -10.21 -6.92
CA ASP A 82 7.38 -9.88 -8.11
C ASP A 82 8.62 -9.03 -7.76
N LEU A 83 8.43 -7.99 -6.93
CA LEU A 83 9.52 -7.13 -6.48
C LEU A 83 10.51 -7.87 -5.58
N TRP A 84 10.02 -8.63 -4.59
CA TRP A 84 10.92 -9.35 -3.67
C TRP A 84 11.72 -10.43 -4.38
N THR A 85 11.12 -11.08 -5.38
CA THR A 85 11.83 -12.05 -6.21
C THR A 85 12.88 -11.34 -7.06
N ALA A 86 12.56 -10.20 -7.68
CA ALA A 86 13.53 -9.40 -8.44
C ALA A 86 14.68 -8.88 -7.56
N PHE A 87 14.39 -8.44 -6.33
CA PHE A 87 15.39 -8.03 -5.36
C PHE A 87 16.33 -9.18 -4.99
N ARG A 88 15.78 -10.36 -4.72
CA ARG A 88 16.56 -11.57 -4.45
C ARG A 88 17.49 -11.96 -5.61
N GLU A 89 17.07 -11.73 -6.86
CA GLU A 89 17.89 -11.95 -8.07
C GLU A 89 18.87 -10.80 -8.36
N GLY A 90 18.95 -9.78 -7.52
CA GLY A 90 19.90 -8.67 -7.68
C GLY A 90 19.48 -7.58 -8.67
N ALA A 91 18.19 -7.51 -9.05
CA ALA A 91 17.70 -6.51 -10.01
C ALA A 91 17.90 -5.06 -9.55
N PHE A 92 18.09 -4.83 -8.24
CA PHE A 92 18.30 -3.51 -7.64
C PHE A 92 19.74 -3.27 -7.17
N GLN A 93 20.73 -3.95 -7.79
CA GLN A 93 22.17 -3.74 -7.52
C GLN A 93 22.53 -3.92 -6.02
N GLN A 94 23.38 -3.05 -5.48
CA GLN A 94 23.82 -3.06 -4.08
C GLN A 94 22.80 -2.40 -3.12
N SER A 95 21.53 -2.31 -3.51
CA SER A 95 20.49 -1.80 -2.60
C SER A 95 20.38 -2.73 -1.39
N ALA A 96 20.34 -2.14 -0.19
CA ALA A 96 19.79 -2.84 0.96
C ALA A 96 18.31 -3.14 0.71
N GLN A 97 17.69 -3.96 1.57
CA GLN A 97 16.27 -4.25 1.45
C GLN A 97 15.46 -2.94 1.47
N PRO A 98 14.73 -2.60 0.38
CA PRO A 98 13.94 -1.37 0.35
C PRO A 98 12.75 -1.45 1.32
N TRP A 99 12.25 -0.30 1.74
CA TRP A 99 10.98 -0.21 2.47
C TRP A 99 9.80 -0.26 1.51
N LEU A 100 8.81 -1.11 1.80
CA LEU A 100 7.62 -1.30 0.97
C LEU A 100 6.35 -0.86 1.69
N GLY A 101 5.65 0.11 1.12
CA GLY A 101 4.39 0.64 1.64
C GLY A 101 3.17 0.25 0.80
N TYR A 102 2.06 -0.09 1.47
CA TYR A 102 0.74 -0.19 0.84
C TYR A 102 -0.24 0.81 1.47
N LEU A 103 -0.65 1.82 0.72
CA LEU A 103 -1.65 2.80 1.17
C LEU A 103 -2.98 2.53 0.46
N PHE A 104 -4.05 2.27 1.20
CA PHE A 104 -5.35 1.95 0.65
C PHE A 104 -6.45 2.87 1.20
N LEU A 105 -7.20 3.53 0.31
CA LEU A 105 -8.33 4.38 0.65
C LEU A 105 -9.63 3.79 0.11
N LEU A 106 -10.50 3.31 1.00
CA LEU A 106 -11.80 2.77 0.65
C LEU A 106 -12.90 3.81 0.89
N GLU A 107 -13.86 3.88 -0.03
CA GLU A 107 -15.07 4.66 0.18
C GLU A 107 -15.83 4.17 1.41
N ASP A 108 -16.08 5.09 2.33
CA ASP A 108 -16.94 4.86 3.48
C ASP A 108 -18.40 5.05 3.09
N CYS A 109 -19.12 3.94 2.91
CA CYS A 109 -20.54 3.94 2.60
C CYS A 109 -21.22 2.70 3.20
N PRO A 110 -22.57 2.68 3.30
CA PRO A 110 -23.27 1.52 3.85
C PRO A 110 -22.88 0.20 3.18
N ARG A 111 -22.62 0.21 1.87
CA ARG A 111 -22.25 -0.99 1.11
C ARG A 111 -20.84 -1.50 1.42
N SER A 112 -19.89 -0.63 1.77
CA SER A 112 -18.55 -1.07 2.17
C SER A 112 -18.50 -1.56 3.62
N ARG A 113 -19.42 -1.09 4.48
CA ARG A 113 -19.53 -1.48 5.89
C ARG A 113 -20.48 -2.65 6.18
N GLN A 114 -21.40 -2.98 5.27
CA GLN A 114 -22.31 -4.12 5.46
C GLN A 114 -21.60 -5.47 5.34
N PRO A 115 -21.91 -6.45 6.21
CA PRO A 115 -21.50 -7.83 6.05
C PRO A 115 -21.81 -8.39 4.66
N VAL A 116 -20.91 -9.21 4.13
CA VAL A 116 -21.11 -9.88 2.84
C VAL A 116 -21.00 -11.39 2.97
N ASN A 117 -21.96 -12.09 2.37
CA ASN A 117 -22.01 -13.54 2.35
C ASN A 117 -20.78 -14.14 1.66
N VAL A 118 -20.38 -15.31 2.13
CA VAL A 118 -19.33 -16.13 1.53
C VAL A 118 -19.98 -17.40 0.95
N ARG A 119 -19.48 -17.87 -0.19
CA ARG A 119 -19.91 -19.15 -0.77
C ARG A 119 -18.90 -20.22 -0.38
N GLU A 120 -19.33 -21.22 0.38
CA GLU A 120 -18.51 -22.32 0.91
C GLU A 120 -19.01 -23.68 0.39
N PRO A 121 -19.00 -23.94 -0.94
CA PRO A 121 -19.61 -25.15 -1.51
C PRO A 121 -18.88 -26.46 -1.17
N HIS A 122 -17.61 -26.37 -0.75
CA HIS A 122 -16.74 -27.54 -0.52
C HIS A 122 -16.04 -27.50 0.84
N PHE A 123 -15.51 -26.34 1.22
CA PHE A 123 -14.77 -26.15 2.46
C PHE A 123 -15.17 -24.83 3.11
N GLU A 124 -15.07 -24.82 4.43
CA GLU A 124 -15.26 -23.63 5.23
C GLU A 124 -14.16 -22.60 4.97
N VAL A 125 -14.51 -21.32 4.92
CA VAL A 125 -13.53 -20.23 4.96
C VAL A 125 -13.02 -20.02 6.37
N LEU A 126 -11.88 -19.35 6.48
CA LEU A 126 -11.35 -18.95 7.78
C LEU A 126 -12.37 -18.07 8.54
N PRO A 127 -12.52 -18.24 9.86
CA PRO A 127 -13.59 -17.61 10.63
C PRO A 127 -13.68 -16.10 10.49
N GLU A 128 -12.54 -15.41 10.34
CA GLU A 128 -12.49 -13.94 10.20
C GLU A 128 -13.17 -13.42 8.93
N PHE A 129 -13.45 -14.27 7.94
CA PHE A 129 -14.16 -13.88 6.73
C PHE A 129 -15.68 -14.00 6.84
N ARG A 130 -16.20 -14.66 7.89
CA ARG A 130 -17.63 -14.79 8.14
C ARG A 130 -18.18 -13.45 8.66
N ASP A 131 -19.29 -13.01 8.06
CA ASP A 131 -19.93 -11.71 8.32
C ASP A 131 -19.02 -10.48 8.15
N ALA A 132 -17.84 -10.65 7.57
CA ALA A 132 -16.94 -9.54 7.29
C ALA A 132 -17.49 -8.66 6.16
N SER A 133 -17.51 -7.35 6.39
CA SER A 133 -17.78 -6.36 5.35
C SER A 133 -16.58 -6.18 4.42
N TYR A 134 -16.73 -5.44 3.31
CA TYR A 134 -15.56 -5.11 2.48
C TYR A 134 -14.52 -4.30 3.23
N ALA A 135 -14.94 -3.36 4.09
CA ALA A 135 -14.03 -2.63 4.97
C ALA A 135 -13.28 -3.59 5.90
N GLY A 136 -13.98 -4.52 6.55
CA GLY A 136 -13.35 -5.54 7.41
C GLY A 136 -12.40 -6.46 6.65
N ARG A 137 -12.75 -6.85 5.42
CA ARG A 137 -11.87 -7.66 4.57
C ARG A 137 -10.60 -6.92 4.15
N TYR A 138 -10.68 -5.63 3.84
CA TYR A 138 -9.48 -4.82 3.53
C TYR A 138 -8.61 -4.57 4.76
N GLU A 139 -9.21 -4.37 5.93
CA GLU A 139 -8.49 -4.29 7.20
C GLU A 139 -7.70 -5.58 7.46
N LEU A 140 -8.36 -6.73 7.38
CA LEU A 140 -7.72 -8.05 7.48
C LEU A 140 -6.60 -8.24 6.45
N PHE A 141 -6.86 -7.84 5.21
CA PHE A 141 -5.88 -7.95 4.12
C PHE A 141 -4.63 -7.11 4.40
N CYS A 142 -4.77 -5.85 4.79
CA CYS A 142 -3.65 -4.97 5.10
C CYS A 142 -2.83 -5.50 6.29
N ARG A 143 -3.47 -6.04 7.33
CA ARG A 143 -2.77 -6.73 8.43
C ARG A 143 -1.95 -7.92 7.92
N LYS A 144 -2.56 -8.78 7.10
CA LYS A 144 -1.89 -9.97 6.54
C LYS A 144 -0.70 -9.59 5.67
N LEU A 145 -0.80 -8.54 4.84
CA LEU A 145 0.32 -8.03 4.04
C LEU A 145 1.55 -7.68 4.88
N VAL A 146 1.36 -7.07 6.05
CA VAL A 146 2.45 -6.70 6.96
C VAL A 146 2.96 -7.92 7.73
N LEU A 147 2.06 -8.74 8.28
CA LEU A 147 2.42 -9.93 9.07
C LEU A 147 3.22 -10.95 8.26
N GLU A 148 2.84 -11.16 6.99
CA GLU A 148 3.53 -12.05 6.06
C GLU A 148 4.76 -11.40 5.40
N ARG A 149 5.13 -10.18 5.82
CA ARG A 149 6.28 -9.42 5.32
C ARG A 149 6.25 -9.16 3.81
N HIS A 150 5.06 -9.19 3.19
CA HIS A 150 4.89 -8.72 1.83
C HIS A 150 5.13 -7.22 1.74
N TYR A 151 4.71 -6.48 2.76
CA TYR A 151 4.95 -5.04 2.90
C TYR A 151 5.57 -4.73 4.26
N SER A 152 6.41 -3.69 4.29
CA SER A 152 7.01 -3.18 5.53
C SER A 152 5.98 -2.47 6.41
N ALA A 153 5.02 -1.77 5.80
CA ALA A 153 3.87 -1.19 6.47
C ALA A 153 2.67 -1.07 5.51
N ALA A 154 1.48 -1.02 6.09
CA ALA A 154 0.25 -0.69 5.37
C ALA A 154 -0.53 0.39 6.11
N ALA A 155 -1.16 1.29 5.35
CA ALA A 155 -2.13 2.25 5.86
C ALA A 155 -3.48 2.01 5.19
N PHE A 156 -4.53 1.84 5.99
CA PHE A 156 -5.89 1.60 5.51
C PHE A 156 -6.83 2.68 6.03
N LEU A 157 -7.43 3.41 5.11
CA LEU A 157 -8.22 4.60 5.38
C LEU A 157 -9.63 4.43 4.81
N LEU A 158 -10.61 4.97 5.52
CA LEU A 158 -12.00 5.06 5.11
C LEU A 158 -12.37 6.53 4.90
N SER A 159 -13.05 6.87 3.81
CA SER A 159 -13.52 8.24 3.61
C SER A 159 -14.83 8.29 2.86
N ARG A 160 -15.76 9.13 3.34
CA ARG A 160 -16.99 9.45 2.60
C ARG A 160 -16.62 10.30 1.40
N SER A 161 -17.27 10.08 0.26
CA SER A 161 -17.02 10.81 -1.00
C SER A 161 -17.09 12.35 -0.82
N LYS A 162 -18.08 12.83 -0.07
CA LYS A 162 -18.29 14.26 0.23
C LYS A 162 -17.25 14.88 1.20
N ASP A 163 -16.59 14.07 2.02
CA ASP A 163 -15.73 14.57 3.10
C ASP A 163 -14.24 14.41 2.81
N GLY A 164 -13.86 13.40 2.02
CA GLY A 164 -12.46 13.21 1.68
C GLY A 164 -11.87 14.34 0.82
N LEU A 165 -12.71 15.13 0.14
CA LEU A 165 -12.26 16.38 -0.51
C LEU A 165 -11.75 17.42 0.50
N ARG A 166 -12.16 17.32 1.77
CA ARG A 166 -11.72 18.16 2.88
C ARG A 166 -10.64 17.50 3.72
N GLY A 167 -10.08 16.37 3.26
CA GLY A 167 -9.07 15.60 3.99
C GLY A 167 -9.60 14.86 5.22
N ILE A 168 -10.92 14.69 5.33
CA ILE A 168 -11.53 13.96 6.45
C ILE A 168 -11.58 12.48 6.10
N TYR A 169 -10.94 11.65 6.92
CA TYR A 169 -10.94 10.19 6.82
C TYR A 169 -11.02 9.55 8.21
N GLU A 170 -11.30 8.26 8.24
CA GLU A 170 -11.32 7.39 9.42
C GLU A 170 -10.25 6.32 9.26
N GLU A 171 -9.60 5.98 10.37
CA GLU A 171 -8.62 4.90 10.47
C GLU A 171 -9.26 3.77 11.30
N PRO A 172 -9.76 2.69 10.67
CA PRO A 172 -10.51 1.67 11.38
C PRO A 172 -9.65 0.83 12.34
N ALA A 173 -8.32 0.85 12.16
CA ALA A 173 -7.36 0.15 12.99
C ALA A 173 -6.12 1.02 13.22
N ALA A 174 -5.73 1.22 14.48
CA ALA A 174 -4.66 2.15 14.86
C ALA A 174 -3.29 1.75 14.28
N GLU A 175 -3.02 0.45 14.17
CA GLU A 175 -1.80 -0.10 13.59
C GLU A 175 -1.74 0.04 12.06
N LEU A 176 -2.89 0.27 11.41
CA LEU A 176 -3.01 0.57 9.98
C LEU A 176 -3.26 2.07 9.74
N GLY A 177 -3.00 2.92 10.73
CA GLY A 177 -3.11 4.37 10.57
C GLY A 177 -2.03 4.95 9.66
N PHE A 178 -2.26 6.16 9.15
CA PHE A 178 -1.29 6.87 8.33
C PHE A 178 -0.06 7.28 9.14
N GLU A 179 -0.23 7.66 10.42
CA GLU A 179 0.87 8.06 11.28
C GLU A 179 1.94 6.95 11.48
N PRO A 180 1.60 5.73 11.93
CA PRO A 180 2.60 4.67 12.06
C PRO A 180 3.23 4.27 10.72
N PHE A 181 2.46 4.29 9.63
CA PHE A 181 2.97 4.09 8.27
C PHE A 181 4.05 5.11 7.91
N ALA A 182 3.73 6.40 8.05
CA ALA A 182 4.63 7.51 7.76
C ALA A 182 5.87 7.51 8.66
N ARG A 183 5.68 7.21 9.96
CA ARG A 183 6.77 7.13 10.93
C ARG A 183 7.75 6.02 10.58
N SER A 184 7.26 4.84 10.20
CA SER A 184 8.11 3.71 9.78
C SER A 184 8.91 4.06 8.51
N LEU A 185 8.26 4.70 7.52
CA LEU A 185 8.94 5.17 6.31
C LEU A 185 10.05 6.18 6.64
N VAL A 186 9.74 7.23 7.40
CA VAL A 186 10.70 8.28 7.75
C VAL A 186 11.88 7.71 8.54
N ALA A 187 11.63 6.78 9.48
CA ALA A 187 12.68 6.12 10.23
C ALA A 187 13.59 5.27 9.31
N HIS A 188 13.01 4.54 8.36
CA HIS A 188 13.79 3.78 7.38
C HIS A 188 14.64 4.71 6.51
N ILE A 189 14.03 5.77 5.97
CA ILE A 189 14.70 6.74 5.11
C ILE A 189 15.84 7.45 5.85
N GLY A 190 15.61 7.87 7.10
CA GLY A 190 16.61 8.56 7.92
C GLY A 190 17.86 7.73 8.18
N ALA A 191 17.80 6.39 8.07
CA ALA A 191 18.98 5.53 8.15
C ALA A 191 19.90 5.61 6.93
N TYR A 192 19.42 6.18 5.82
CA TYR A 192 20.14 6.32 4.55
C TYR A 192 20.29 7.78 4.11
N ALA A 193 19.72 8.73 4.85
CA ALA A 193 19.94 10.15 4.62
C ALA A 193 21.43 10.48 4.86
N PRO A 194 22.02 11.37 4.04
CA PRO A 194 23.40 11.79 4.17
C PRO A 194 23.69 12.59 5.44
#